data_AF-X1M342-F1
#
_entry.id   AF-X1M342-F1
#
_cell.length_a   1.000
_cell.length_b   1.000
_cell.length_c   1.000
_cell.angle_alpha   90.00
_cell.angle_beta   90.00
_cell.angle_gamma   90.00
#
_symmetry.space_group_name_H-M   'P 1'
#
loop_
_entity.id
_entity.type
_entity.pdbx_description
1 polymer ?
#
loop_
_entity_poly.entity_id
_entity_poly.type
_entity_poly.pdbx_seq_one_letter_code
_entity_poly.pdbx_strand_id
1 'polypeptide(L)'
;MKVILNRDKNLHPNRYKKGDVVNIPDKIAQRWINKGIAHYTNADYSDYTNNIDHHSLKDYIRHKRITIVIPVFNALEYLKKCFSSLIRFTQNYELVIIDNGSNSKTKEYLLERKKHLNFKLQT
;
A
#
# COMPACT_ATOMS: atom_id res chain seq x y z
N MET A 1 -5.74 10.23 6.84
CA MET A 1 -5.19 8.98 7.43
C MET A 1 -5.30 9.01 8.96
N LYS A 2 -5.63 7.89 9.61
CA LYS A 2 -5.57 7.76 11.07
C LYS A 2 -4.16 7.37 11.51
N VAL A 3 -3.63 8.00 12.55
CA VAL A 3 -2.31 7.71 13.12
C VAL A 3 -2.38 7.67 14.65
N ILE A 4 -1.55 6.84 15.28
CA ILE A 4 -1.34 6.86 16.74
C ILE A 4 -0.09 7.66 17.04
N LEU A 5 -0.18 8.59 18.00
CA LEU A 5 0.97 9.38 18.42
C LEU A 5 1.96 8.57 19.27
N ASN A 6 3.24 8.64 18.93
CA ASN A 6 4.34 8.03 19.69
C ASN A 6 4.77 8.88 20.89
N ARG A 7 4.40 10.16 20.90
CA ARG A 7 4.75 11.16 21.91
C ARG A 7 3.71 12.27 21.95
N ASP A 8 3.70 13.00 23.07
CA ASP A 8 2.85 14.16 23.23
C ASP A 8 3.15 15.22 22.16
N LYS A 9 2.09 15.86 21.67
CA LYS A 9 2.18 16.85 20.61
C LYS A 9 1.15 17.95 20.81
N ASN A 10 1.66 19.16 21.02
CA ASN A 10 0.85 20.36 21.11
C ASN A 10 0.77 21.03 19.73
N LEU A 11 -0.45 21.17 19.22
CA LEU A 11 -0.77 21.79 17.93
C LEU A 11 -1.99 22.68 18.14
N HIS A 12 -1.75 23.92 18.58
CA HIS A 12 -2.82 24.85 18.92
C HIS A 12 -3.91 24.90 17.84
N PRO A 13 -5.20 24.76 18.20
CA PRO A 13 -5.75 24.72 19.56
C PRO A 13 -5.70 23.35 20.26
N ASN A 14 -5.36 22.28 19.53
CA ASN A 14 -5.44 20.91 20.02
C ASN A 14 -4.16 20.49 20.77
N ARG A 15 -4.33 19.75 21.85
CA ARG A 15 -3.24 19.08 22.56
C ARG A 15 -3.48 17.59 22.48
N TYR A 16 -2.53 16.88 21.88
CA TYR A 16 -2.61 15.44 21.73
C TYR A 16 -1.58 14.76 22.62
N LYS A 17 -1.96 13.65 23.24
CA LYS A 17 -1.11 12.81 24.08
C LYS A 17 -0.60 11.59 23.30
N LYS A 18 0.50 11.02 23.79
CA LYS A 18 0.98 9.70 23.33
C LYS A 18 -0.16 8.68 23.42
N GLY A 19 -0.36 7.92 22.35
CA GLY A 19 -1.43 6.92 22.24
C GLY A 19 -2.71 7.44 21.58
N ASP A 20 -2.90 8.75 21.48
CA ASP A 20 -4.10 9.31 20.83
C ASP A 20 -4.16 8.91 19.35
N VAL A 21 -5.34 8.47 18.92
CA VAL A 21 -5.68 8.24 17.52
C VAL A 21 -6.15 9.55 16.92
N VAL A 22 -5.41 10.06 15.93
CA VAL A 22 -5.75 11.32 15.26
C VAL A 22 -6.00 11.08 13.78
N ASN A 23 -7.10 11.62 13.26
CA ASN A 23 -7.37 11.64 11.82
C ASN A 23 -6.88 12.96 11.22
N ILE A 24 -5.84 12.90 10.40
CA ILE A 24 -5.21 14.08 9.79
C ILE A 24 -4.95 13.85 8.30
N PRO A 25 -4.78 14.92 7.50
CA PRO A 25 -4.44 14.80 6.08
C PRO A 25 -3.17 13.98 5.83
N ASP A 26 -3.15 13.23 4.73
CA ASP A 26 -2.12 12.21 4.46
C ASP A 26 -0.71 12.80 4.38
N LYS A 27 -0.53 13.99 3.80
CA LYS A 27 0.77 14.69 3.78
C LYS A 27 1.30 14.97 5.17
N ILE A 28 0.43 15.34 6.11
CA ILE A 28 0.81 15.64 7.51
C ILE A 28 1.12 14.35 8.24
N ALA A 29 0.27 13.34 8.09
CA ALA A 29 0.47 12.03 8.67
C ALA A 29 1.79 11.39 8.21
N GLN A 30 2.09 11.41 6.91
CA GLN A 30 3.35 10.90 6.38
C GLN A 30 4.55 11.65 6.96
N ARG A 31 4.46 12.98 7.06
CA ARG A 31 5.51 13.79 7.69
C ARG A 31 5.73 13.41 9.15
N TRP A 32 4.67 13.09 9.89
CA TRP A 32 4.77 12.70 11.29
C TRP A 32 5.34 11.29 11.44
N ILE A 33 4.94 10.36 10.57
CA ILE A 33 5.47 9.00 10.52
C ILE A 33 6.97 9.02 10.21
N ASN A 34 7.38 9.73 9.15
CA ASN A 34 8.79 9.84 8.76
C ASN A 34 9.66 10.49 9.86
N LYS A 35 9.06 11.32 10.73
CA LYS A 35 9.73 11.95 11.87
C LYS A 35 9.62 11.14 13.17
N GLY A 36 9.04 9.94 13.14
CA GLY A 36 8.81 9.09 14.32
C GLY A 36 7.83 9.68 15.33
N ILE A 37 7.05 10.70 14.96
CA ILE A 37 6.09 11.37 15.85
C ILE A 37 4.83 10.53 16.03
N ALA A 38 4.46 9.78 15.01
CA ALA A 38 3.29 8.92 14.99
C ALA A 38 3.62 7.64 14.22
N HIS A 39 2.82 6.60 14.40
CA HIS A 39 2.78 5.45 13.51
C HIS A 39 1.38 5.31 12.90
N TYR A 40 1.31 4.64 11.75
CA TYR A 40 0.03 4.37 11.10
C TYR A 40 -0.86 3.53 11.99
N THR A 41 -2.16 3.84 12.02
CA THR A 41 -3.16 2.95 12.63
C THR A 41 -4.36 2.81 11.72
N ASN A 42 -4.91 1.61 11.69
CA ASN A 42 -6.29 1.39 11.32
C ASN A 42 -7.08 1.20 12.62
N ALA A 43 -7.48 2.30 13.27
CA ALA A 43 -8.27 2.23 14.50
C ALA A 43 -9.67 1.60 14.30
N ASP A 44 -10.05 1.26 13.07
CA ASP A 44 -11.21 0.43 12.78
C ASP A 44 -10.89 -1.09 12.86
N TYR A 45 -9.63 -1.47 13.16
CA TYR A 45 -9.08 -2.83 13.09
C TYR A 45 -8.32 -3.25 14.38
N SER A 46 -8.26 -2.40 15.40
CA SER A 46 -7.46 -2.61 16.62
C SER A 46 -7.97 -3.74 17.53
N ASP A 47 -9.22 -4.19 17.36
CA ASP A 47 -9.78 -5.25 18.20
C ASP A 47 -9.28 -6.66 17.82
N TYR A 48 -8.71 -6.83 16.62
CA TYR A 48 -8.23 -8.14 16.13
C TYR A 48 -6.73 -8.39 16.31
N THR A 49 -5.94 -7.40 16.76
CA THR A 49 -4.47 -7.48 16.73
C THR A 49 -3.82 -8.10 17.98
N ASN A 50 -4.59 -8.42 19.02
CA ASN A 50 -4.01 -8.89 20.29
C ASN A 50 -3.51 -10.34 20.29
N ASN A 51 -3.62 -11.11 19.18
CA ASN A 51 -3.37 -12.57 19.19
C ASN A 51 -2.59 -13.14 17.98
N ILE A 52 -1.77 -12.37 17.24
CA ILE A 52 -1.02 -12.95 16.09
C ILE A 52 0.47 -12.65 16.16
N ASP A 53 1.26 -13.73 16.17
CA ASP A 53 2.73 -13.74 16.31
C ASP A 53 3.48 -12.90 15.26
N HIS A 54 4.37 -12.05 15.76
CA HIS A 54 4.99 -10.91 15.07
C HIS A 54 6.43 -11.18 14.57
N HIS A 55 6.69 -12.26 13.81
CA HIS A 55 8.07 -12.53 13.36
C HIS A 55 8.39 -12.08 11.92
N SER A 56 7.43 -11.86 11.03
CA SER A 56 7.69 -11.51 9.60
C SER A 56 6.88 -10.32 9.04
N LEU A 57 6.04 -9.68 9.87
CA LEU A 57 5.11 -8.62 9.47
C LEU A 57 5.42 -7.23 10.07
N LYS A 58 6.57 -7.04 10.74
CA LYS A 58 6.85 -5.81 11.50
C LYS A 58 6.80 -4.52 10.66
N ASP A 59 7.13 -4.60 9.36
CA ASP A 59 7.24 -3.42 8.50
C ASP A 59 6.08 -3.27 7.49
N TYR A 60 5.15 -4.22 7.43
CA TYR A 60 4.03 -4.14 6.49
C TYR A 60 2.88 -3.30 7.05
N ILE A 61 2.59 -2.18 6.38
CA ILE A 61 1.46 -1.32 6.71
C ILE A 61 0.17 -1.97 6.20
N ARG A 62 -0.59 -2.60 7.12
CA ARG A 62 -1.90 -3.19 6.78
C ARG A 62 -2.85 -2.12 6.24
N HIS A 63 -3.56 -2.41 5.16
CA HIS A 63 -4.55 -1.49 4.57
C HIS A 63 -5.81 -2.25 4.12
N LYS A 64 -6.91 -1.51 3.91
CA LYS A 64 -8.14 -2.06 3.27
C LYS A 64 -7.81 -2.55 1.86
N ARG A 65 -8.58 -3.50 1.34
CA ARG A 65 -8.35 -4.01 -0.01
C ARG A 65 -8.44 -2.86 -1.02
N ILE A 66 -7.45 -2.77 -1.89
CA ILE A 66 -7.39 -1.74 -2.95
C ILE A 66 -7.38 -2.40 -4.33
N THR A 67 -7.69 -1.62 -5.36
CA THR A 67 -7.50 -2.01 -6.76
C THR A 67 -6.38 -1.16 -7.36
N ILE A 68 -5.36 -1.81 -7.91
CA ILE A 68 -4.23 -1.18 -8.58
C ILE A 68 -4.46 -1.30 -10.08
N VAL A 69 -4.49 -0.16 -10.77
CA VAL A 69 -4.67 -0.10 -12.23
C VAL A 69 -3.36 0.37 -12.86
N ILE A 70 -2.82 -0.40 -13.81
CA ILE A 70 -1.54 -0.10 -14.47
C ILE A 70 -1.75 -0.03 -15.99
N PRO A 71 -1.70 1.17 -16.59
CA PRO A 71 -1.64 1.31 -18.03
C PRO A 71 -0.23 0.95 -18.54
N VAL A 72 -0.16 0.23 -19.66
CA VAL A 72 1.09 -0.24 -20.27
C VAL A 72 1.10 0.03 -21.77
N PHE A 73 2.21 0.57 -22.27
CA PHE A 73 2.50 0.66 -23.70
C PHE A 73 3.99 0.40 -23.94
N ASN A 74 4.34 -0.73 -24.55
CA ASN A 74 5.72 -1.09 -24.92
C ASN A 74 6.76 -1.00 -23.79
N ALA A 75 6.35 -1.22 -22.53
CA ALA A 75 7.16 -0.98 -21.34
C ALA A 75 7.54 -2.29 -20.60
N LEU A 76 7.84 -3.36 -21.33
CA LEU A 76 8.04 -4.71 -20.79
C LEU A 76 9.04 -4.77 -19.62
N GLU A 77 10.20 -4.14 -19.75
CA GLU A 77 11.24 -4.19 -18.71
C GLU A 77 10.83 -3.45 -17.43
N TYR A 78 10.08 -2.36 -17.55
CA TYR A 78 9.52 -1.66 -16.40
C TYR A 78 8.36 -2.44 -15.77
N LEU A 79 7.53 -3.09 -16.58
CA LEU A 79 6.44 -3.92 -16.12
C LEU A 79 6.96 -5.09 -15.27
N LYS A 80 8.04 -5.76 -15.70
CA LYS A 80 8.72 -6.81 -14.91
C LYS A 80 9.15 -6.31 -13.53
N LYS A 81 9.79 -5.14 -13.47
CA LYS A 81 10.22 -4.51 -12.20
C LYS A 81 9.02 -4.11 -11.34
N CYS A 82 7.97 -3.58 -11.96
CA CYS A 82 6.74 -3.21 -11.28
C CYS A 82 6.07 -4.43 -10.62
N PHE A 83 5.90 -5.53 -11.36
CA PHE A 83 5.36 -6.78 -10.81
C PHE A 83 6.22 -7.32 -9.67
N SER A 84 7.55 -7.36 -9.82
CA SER A 84 8.45 -7.79 -8.75
C SER A 84 8.27 -6.96 -7.47
N SER A 85 8.15 -5.63 -7.61
CA SER A 85 7.89 -4.73 -6.48
C SER A 85 6.53 -5.00 -5.82
N LEU A 86 5.47 -5.12 -6.62
CA LEU A 86 4.12 -5.37 -6.13
C LEU A 86 4.03 -6.67 -5.36
N ILE A 87 4.59 -7.75 -5.90
CA ILE A 87 4.61 -9.07 -5.25
C ILE A 87 5.38 -9.03 -3.92
N ARG A 88 6.49 -8.28 -3.88
CA ARG A 88 7.37 -8.24 -2.70
C ARG A 88 6.82 -7.37 -1.58
N PHE A 89 6.21 -6.23 -1.90
CA PHE A 89 5.93 -5.18 -0.92
C PHE A 89 4.45 -4.85 -0.72
N THR A 90 3.59 -5.31 -1.62
CA THR A 90 2.16 -4.99 -1.55
C THR A 90 1.37 -6.26 -1.30
N GLN A 91 0.38 -6.19 -0.42
CA GLN A 91 -0.55 -7.29 -0.17
C GLN A 91 -1.98 -6.73 -0.22
N ASN A 92 -2.98 -7.62 -0.20
CA ASN A 92 -4.40 -7.23 -0.16
C ASN A 92 -4.81 -6.25 -1.29
N TYR A 93 -4.50 -6.61 -2.53
CA TYR A 93 -4.88 -5.83 -3.71
C TYR A 93 -5.55 -6.69 -4.80
N GLU A 94 -6.36 -6.06 -5.62
CA GLU A 94 -6.74 -6.53 -6.96
C GLU A 94 -5.87 -5.81 -7.99
N LEU A 95 -5.41 -6.51 -9.03
CA LEU A 95 -4.60 -5.93 -10.09
C LEU A 95 -5.36 -5.91 -11.43
N VAL A 96 -5.35 -4.74 -12.07
CA VAL A 96 -5.91 -4.52 -13.41
C VAL A 96 -4.82 -3.93 -14.30
N ILE A 97 -4.57 -4.57 -15.43
CA ILE A 97 -3.63 -4.09 -16.46
C ILE A 97 -4.42 -3.63 -17.68
N ILE A 98 -4.09 -2.43 -18.17
CA ILE A 98 -4.66 -1.85 -19.38
C ILE A 98 -3.53 -1.76 -20.41
N ASP A 99 -3.51 -2.65 -21.41
CA ASP A 99 -2.54 -2.63 -22.50
C ASP A 99 -3.01 -1.71 -23.63
N ASN A 100 -2.32 -0.59 -23.85
CA ASN A 100 -2.69 0.40 -24.86
C ASN A 100 -2.11 0.05 -26.25
N GLY A 101 -2.31 -1.19 -26.70
CA GLY A 101 -1.86 -1.65 -28.01
C GLY A 101 -0.36 -1.91 -28.11
N SER A 102 0.26 -2.54 -27.10
CA SER A 102 1.69 -2.87 -27.14
C SER A 102 2.08 -3.87 -28.24
N ASN A 103 3.38 -3.98 -28.47
CA ASN A 103 4.00 -4.99 -29.34
C ASN A 103 3.79 -6.43 -28.84
N SER A 104 4.04 -7.40 -29.72
CA SER A 104 3.83 -8.83 -29.45
C SER A 104 4.59 -9.31 -28.20
N LYS A 105 5.83 -8.85 -28.01
CA LYS A 105 6.65 -9.22 -26.84
C LYS A 105 5.98 -8.87 -25.51
N THR A 106 5.38 -7.68 -25.43
CA THR A 106 4.70 -7.24 -24.21
C THR A 106 3.39 -7.99 -24.01
N LYS A 107 2.63 -8.22 -25.09
CA LYS A 107 1.37 -8.98 -25.06
C LYS A 107 1.56 -10.43 -24.63
N GLU A 108 2.53 -11.11 -25.21
CA GLU A 108 2.90 -12.49 -24.86
C GLU A 108 3.26 -12.61 -23.37
N TYR A 109 4.09 -11.69 -22.88
CA TYR A 109 4.46 -11.63 -21.47
C TYR A 109 3.25 -11.41 -20.55
N LEU A 110 2.34 -10.49 -20.92
CA LEU A 110 1.11 -10.26 -20.15
C LEU A 110 0.21 -11.49 -20.10
N LEU A 111 0.05 -12.20 -21.22
CA LEU A 111 -0.75 -13.42 -21.28
C LEU A 111 -0.17 -14.55 -20.44
N GLU A 112 1.16 -14.75 -20.48
CA GLU A 112 1.87 -15.71 -19.64
C GLU A 112 1.65 -15.38 -18.16
N ARG A 113 1.85 -14.12 -17.77
CA ARG A 113 1.81 -13.69 -16.37
C ARG A 113 0.40 -13.60 -15.80
N LYS A 114 -0.62 -13.41 -16.63
CA LYS A 114 -2.03 -13.33 -16.20
C LYS A 114 -2.45 -14.53 -15.35
N LYS A 115 -2.01 -15.74 -15.73
CA LYS A 115 -2.32 -16.98 -14.99
C LYS A 115 -1.61 -17.04 -13.63
N HIS A 116 -0.34 -16.63 -13.57
CA HIS A 116 0.47 -16.71 -12.36
C HIS A 116 0.17 -15.61 -11.34
N LEU A 117 -0.21 -14.42 -11.80
CA LEU A 117 -0.44 -13.24 -10.96
C LEU A 117 -1.92 -12.89 -10.77
N ASN A 118 -2.83 -13.64 -11.42
CA ASN A 118 -4.27 -13.51 -11.30
C ASN A 118 -4.79 -12.06 -11.43
N PHE A 119 -4.36 -11.35 -12.48
CA PHE A 119 -4.81 -9.99 -12.77
C PHE A 119 -5.84 -9.95 -13.90
N LYS A 120 -6.66 -8.89 -13.91
CA LYS A 120 -7.55 -8.57 -15.03
C LYS A 120 -6.77 -7.86 -16.12
N LEU A 121 -6.86 -8.33 -17.37
CA LEU A 121 -6.22 -7.71 -18.53
C LEU A 121 -7.29 -7.10 -19.44
N GLN A 122 -7.15 -5.82 -19.74
CA GLN A 122 -7.92 -5.08 -20.74
C GLN A 122 -6.94 -4.58 -21.82
N THR A 123 -7.40 -4.55 -23.07
CA THR A 123 -6.64 -4.15 -24.27
C THR A 123 -7.45 -3.18 -25.08
#